data_AF-A0A351G3J3-F1
#
_entry.id   AF-A0A351G3J3-F1
#
_cell.length_a   1.000
_cell.length_b   1.000
_cell.length_c   1.000
_cell.angle_alpha   90.00
_cell.angle_beta   90.00
_cell.angle_gamma   90.00
#
_symmetry.space_group_name_H-M   'P 1'
#
loop_
_entity.id
_entity.type
_entity.pdbx_description
1 polymer ?
#
loop_
_entity_poly.entity_id
_entity_poly.type
_entity_poly.pdbx_seq_one_letter_code
_entity_poly.pdbx_strand_id
1 'polypeptide(L)' 'MSQVDQTLAQKFICPRCDQKQGHVERLAMSGTGISRLLEIQTYRYAFVSCNNCGYTEVFNLKMLEKKDDLGDFLEILFMD' A
#
# COMPACT_ATOMS: atom_id res chain seq x y z
N MET A 1 1.54 -3.78 -11.07
CA MET A 1 0.87 -3.40 -9.81
C MET A 1 0.99 -4.56 -8.85
N SER A 2 1.31 -4.32 -7.57
CA SER A 2 1.45 -5.41 -6.58
C SER A 2 0.08 -5.92 -6.11
N GLN A 3 0.06 -7.06 -5.41
CA GLN A 3 -1.13 -7.61 -4.77
C GLN A 3 -1.73 -6.66 -3.72
N VAL A 4 -0.88 -5.94 -2.98
CA VAL A 4 -1.32 -4.91 -2.03
C VAL A 4 -2.03 -3.77 -2.74
N ASP A 5 -1.52 -3.30 -3.88
CA ASP A 5 -2.13 -2.20 -4.63
C ASP A 5 -3.51 -2.58 -5.17
N GLN A 6 -3.65 -3.81 -5.68
CA GLN A 6 -4.93 -4.33 -6.16
C GLN A 6 -5.95 -4.43 -5.02
N THR A 7 -5.51 -4.90 -3.85
CA THR A 7 -6.37 -5.02 -2.66
C THR A 7 -6.83 -3.64 -2.18
N LEU A 8 -5.93 -2.66 -2.15
CA LEU A 8 -6.25 -1.28 -1.80
C LEU A 8 -7.26 -0.69 -2.79
N ALA A 9 -7.06 -0.87 -4.10
CA ALA A 9 -7.98 -0.38 -5.12
C ALA A 9 -9.38 -1.00 -5.01
N GLN A 10 -9.45 -2.32 -4.78
CA GLN A 10 -10.73 -3.07 -4.74
C GLN A 10 -11.53 -2.82 -3.47
N LYS A 11 -10.86 -2.66 -2.32
CA LYS A 11 -11.52 -2.50 -1.01
C LYS A 11 -11.74 -1.05 -0.60
N PHE A 12 -11.22 -0.09 -1.36
CA PHE A 12 -11.37 1.33 -1.05
C PHE A 12 -12.82 1.78 -1.11
N ILE A 13 -13.26 2.46 -0.06
CA ILE A 13 -14.54 3.17 -0.01
C ILE A 13 -14.21 4.58 0.49
N CYS A 14 -14.56 5.59 -0.31
CA CYS A 14 -14.23 6.96 0.02
C CYS A 14 -15.01 7.43 1.26
N PRO A 15 -14.35 7.83 2.36
CA PRO A 15 -15.03 8.27 3.58
C PRO A 15 -15.72 9.65 3.44
N ARG A 16 -15.59 10.30 2.27
CA ARG A 16 -16.15 11.63 2.00
C ARG A 16 -17.39 11.60 1.10
N CYS A 17 -17.54 10.59 0.25
CA CYS A 17 -18.64 10.52 -0.73
C CYS A 17 -19.15 9.10 -1.01
N ASP A 18 -18.69 8.11 -0.24
CA ASP A 18 -19.11 6.70 -0.27
C ASP A 18 -18.93 5.97 -1.61
N GLN A 19 -18.19 6.57 -2.56
CA GLN A 19 -17.82 5.93 -3.82
C GLN A 19 -16.74 4.88 -3.64
N LYS A 20 -16.85 3.78 -4.38
CA LYS A 20 -15.96 2.60 -4.29
C LYS A 20 -14.79 2.64 -5.27
N GLN A 21 -14.67 3.70 -6.07
CA GLN A 21 -13.66 3.80 -7.11
C GLN A 21 -12.44 4.56 -6.57
N GLY A 22 -11.34 3.84 -6.37
CA GLY A 22 -10.05 4.37 -5.98
C GLY A 22 -8.97 4.12 -7.04
N HIS A 23 -8.15 5.12 -7.32
CA HIS A 23 -6.91 4.99 -8.07
C HIS A 23 -5.73 4.88 -7.11
N VAL A 24 -4.87 3.88 -7.30
CA VAL A 24 -3.72 3.63 -6.42
C VAL A 24 -2.42 4.03 -7.10
N GLU A 25 -1.65 4.87 -6.44
CA GLU A 25 -0.32 5.29 -6.88
C GLU A 25 0.71 5.08 -5.77
N ARG A 26 1.91 4.64 -6.14
CA ARG A 26 3.00 4.45 -5.19
C ARG A 26 3.93 5.65 -5.21
N LEU A 27 4.15 6.24 -4.05
CA LEU A 27 5.13 7.31 -3.91
C LEU A 27 6.40 6.74 -3.26
N ALA A 28 7.48 6.74 -4.03
CA ALA A 28 8.82 6.54 -3.50
C ALA A 28 9.38 7.92 -3.11
N MET A 29 9.42 8.20 -1.81
CA MET A 29 10.12 9.39 -1.33
C MET A 29 11.62 9.09 -1.36
N SER A 30 12.35 9.72 -2.28
CA SER A 30 13.81 9.67 -2.28
C SER A 30 14.32 10.27 -0.98
N GLY A 31 14.89 9.43 -0.10
CA GLY A 31 15.47 9.89 1.16
C GLY A 31 16.58 10.92 0.93
N THR A 32 16.74 11.86 1.87
CA THR A 32 17.83 12.83 1.86
C THR A 32 19.13 12.19 2.37
N GLY A 33 20.29 12.64 1.87
CA GLY A 33 21.61 12.19 2.33
C GLY A 33 22.05 10.81 1.80
N ILE A 34 22.67 10.00 2.67
CA ILE A 34 23.30 8.70 2.35
C ILE A 34 22.28 7.67 1.82
N SER A 35 21.00 7.83 2.16
CA SER A 35 19.89 7.00 1.66
C SER A 35 19.72 7.05 0.14
N ARG A 36 20.10 8.15 -0.53
CA ARG A 36 20.12 8.26 -2.00
C ARG A 36 21.32 7.56 -2.64
N LEU A 37 22.45 7.49 -1.93
CA LEU A 37 23.69 6.88 -2.41
C LEU A 37 23.65 5.35 -2.39
N LEU A 38 22.83 4.77 -1.49
CA LEU A 38 22.67 3.31 -1.33
C LEU A 38 21.39 2.75 -1.98
N GLU A 39 20.59 3.56 -2.68
CA GLU A 39 19.27 3.19 -3.23
C GLU A 39 18.30 2.54 -2.22
N ILE A 40 18.52 2.73 -0.92
CA ILE A 40 17.64 2.18 0.11
C ILE A 40 16.39 3.06 0.16
N GLN A 41 15.38 2.68 -0.62
CA GLN A 41 14.05 3.30 -0.60
C GLN A 41 13.29 2.83 0.64
N THR A 42 13.64 3.41 1.79
CA THR A 42 13.13 3.01 3.12
C THR A 42 11.64 3.33 3.31
N TYR A 43 11.11 4.29 2.54
CA TYR A 43 9.74 4.78 2.67
C TYR A 43 8.96 4.53 1.39
N ARG A 44 8.16 3.46 1.40
CA ARG A 44 7.18 3.16 0.36
C ARG A 44 5.79 3.47 0.91
N TYR A 45 5.10 4.40 0.28
CA TYR A 45 3.72 4.72 0.59
C TYR A 45 2.84 4.44 -0.63
N ALA A 46 1.62 3.99 -0.39
CA ALA A 46 0.57 3.92 -1.40
C ALA A 46 -0.47 5.00 -1.13
N PHE A 47 -0.86 5.70 -2.18
CA PHE A 47 -1.86 6.74 -2.17
C PHE A 47 -3.09 6.19 -2.87
N VAL A 48 -4.24 6.22 -2.22
CA VAL A 48 -5.51 5.80 -2.81
C VAL A 48 -6.38 7.04 -2.96
N SER A 49 -6.59 7.47 -4.20
CA SER A 49 -7.34 8.67 -4.53
C SER A 49 -8.73 8.30 -5.04
N CYS A 50 -9.77 8.90 -4.46
CA CYS A 50 -11.13 8.74 -4.93
C CYS A 50 -11.30 9.39 -6.31
N ASN A 51 -11.76 8.61 -7.29
CA ASN A 51 -11.98 9.10 -8.65
C ASN A 51 -13.12 10.12 -8.77
N ASN A 52 -13.97 10.24 -7.75
CA ASN A 52 -15.12 11.14 -7.74
C ASN A 52 -14.81 12.50 -7.12
N CYS A 53 -14.28 12.52 -5.89
CA CYS A 53 -14.11 13.76 -5.10
C CYS A 53 -12.65 14.13 -4.82
N GLY A 54 -11.68 13.34 -5.28
CA GLY A 54 -10.25 13.62 -5.09
C GLY A 54 -9.73 13.47 -3.66
N TYR A 55 -10.52 12.91 -2.73
CA TYR A 55 -10.00 12.55 -1.40
C TYR A 55 -8.93 11.49 -1.55
N THR A 56 -7.76 11.72 -0.96
CA THR A 56 -6.63 10.80 -1.02
C THR A 56 -6.27 10.31 0.38
N GLU A 57 -6.25 8.99 0.54
CA GLU A 57 -5.80 8.31 1.74
C GLU A 57 -4.40 7.73 1.51
N VAL A 58 -3.54 7.76 2.53
CA VAL A 58 -2.13 7.34 2.43
C VAL A 58 -1.88 6.14 3.34
N PHE A 59 -1.31 5.08 2.76
CA PHE A 59 -0.98 3.83 3.43
C PHE A 59 0.53 3.61 3.46
N ASN A 60 1.05 3.19 4.62
CA ASN A 60 2.46 2.81 4.77
C ASN A 60 2.66 1.37 4.30
N LEU A 61 3.31 1.18 3.15
CA LEU A 61 3.49 -0.15 2.56
C LEU A 61 4.40 -1.06 3.40
N LYS A 62 5.34 -0.50 4.19
CA LYS A 62 6.19 -1.32 5.09
C LYS A 62 5.38 -2.10 6.13
N MET A 63 4.22 -1.57 6.53
CA MET A 63 3.32 -2.23 7.47
C MET A 63 2.36 -3.21 6.79
N LEU A 64 2.07 -3.00 5.51
CA LEU A 64 1.18 -3.86 4.72
C LEU A 64 1.94 -5.05 4.11
N GLU A 65 3.13 -4.84 3.55
CA GLU A 65 3.96 -5.87 2.92
C GLU A 65 4.55 -6.86 3.96
N LYS A 66 4.66 -6.47 5.24
CA LYS A 66 5.11 -7.38 6.32
C LYS A 66 4.12 -8.50 6.67
N LYS A 67 2.88 -8.43 6.16
CA LYS A 67 1.85 -9.44 6.43
C LYS A 67 1.87 -10.61 5.44
N ASP A 68 2.57 -10.50 4.32
CA ASP A 68 2.63 -11.57 3.31
C ASP A 68 3.56 -12.73 3.73
N ASP A 69 4.49 -12.53 4.67
CA ASP A 69 5.45 -13.57 5.12
C ASP A 69 4.90 -14.43 6.29
N LEU A 70 3.91 -13.91 7.02
CA LEU A 70 3.25 -14.65 8.11
C LEU A 70 2.01 -15.42 7.63
N GLY A 71 1.45 -15.06 6.47
CA GLY A 71 0.35 -15.80 5.84
C GLY A 71 0.78 -17.20 5.43
N ASP A 72 1.93 -17.30 4.75
CA ASP A 72 2.50 -18.58 4.31
C ASP A 72 2.96 -19.45 5.52
N PHE A 73 3.54 -18.84 6.54
CA PHE A 73 3.96 -19.57 7.74
C PHE A 73 2.76 -20.10 8.54
N LEU A 74 1.65 -19.35 8.62
CA LEU A 74 0.45 -19.79 9.31
C LEU A 74 -0.35 -20.82 8.48
N GLU A 75 -0.36 -20.74 7.15
CA GLU A 75 -0.92 -21.82 6.31
C GLU A 75 -0.14 -23.13 6.50
N ILE A 76 1.20 -23.10 6.60
CA ILE A 76 2.02 -24.29 6.86
C ILE A 76 1.81 -24.83 8.29
N LEU A 77 1.56 -23.97 9.27
CA LEU A 77 1.39 -24.36 10.68
C LEU A 77 -0.02 -24.89 11.01
N PHE A 78 -1.03 -24.55 10.21
CA PHE A 78 -2.43 -24.97 10.38
C PHE A 78 -2.94 -25.86 9.24
N MET A 79 -2.03 -26.49 8.48
CA MET A 79 -2.37 -27.52 7.51
C MET A 79 -2.53 -28.88 8.22
N ASP A 80 -3.60 -29.00 9.00
CA ASP A 80 -4.22 -30.28 9.41
C ASP A 80 -5.71 -30.23 9.07
#